data_AF-A0A9D7E9J9-F1
#
_entry.id   AF-A0A9D7E9J9-F1
#
_cell.length_a   1.000
_cell.length_b   1.000
_cell.length_c   1.000
_cell.angle_alpha   90.00
_cell.angle_beta   90.00
_cell.angle_gamma   90.00
#
_symmetry.space_group_name_H-M   'P 1'
#
loop_
_entity.id
_entity.type
_entity.pdbx_description
1 polymer ?
#
loop_
_entity_poly.entity_id
_entity_poly.type
_entity_poly.pdbx_seq_one_letter_code
_entity_poly.pdbx_strand_id
1 'polypeptide(L)'
;MGNTTGTNNTCVGAGAGYNNGAGANNTFIGHSAGNTAVGLTNATAIGYQAQVTASNSMALGGAGANAVNVGIGTSAPQAELEVNGFTMLGSDAPRIKMKKLTGTTAAADGGFSSVPHGLAMAKILAVSVLVEASAGNNWIPPNFSWVAGWQYTYTLNNANITVYNLPGVSAGVLSKPIKILVTYEE
;
A
#
# COMPACT_ATOMS: atom_id res chain seq x y z
N MET A 1 37.56 7.63 6.12
CA MET A 1 36.81 6.85 5.11
C MET A 1 37.47 5.48 4.99
N GLY A 2 36.70 4.39 5.06
CA GLY A 2 37.21 3.01 5.16
C GLY A 2 37.18 2.22 3.85
N ASN A 3 37.51 2.84 2.71
CA ASN A 3 37.62 2.16 1.41
C ASN A 3 39.05 1.64 1.19
N THR A 4 39.48 0.67 1.99
CA THR A 4 40.90 0.25 2.01
C THR A 4 41.25 -0.74 0.90
N THR A 5 40.29 -1.47 0.32
CA THR A 5 40.52 -2.41 -0.80
C THR A 5 39.39 -2.48 -1.85
N GLY A 6 38.23 -1.87 -1.58
CA GLY A 6 37.08 -1.85 -2.48
C GLY A 6 37.22 -0.87 -3.67
N THR A 7 36.58 -1.20 -4.80
CA THR A 7 36.60 -0.39 -6.03
C THR A 7 35.21 0.15 -6.39
N ASN A 8 35.15 1.30 -7.07
CA ASN A 8 33.93 1.90 -7.62
C ASN A 8 32.83 2.23 -6.58
N ASN A 9 33.22 2.69 -5.39
CA ASN A 9 32.27 3.08 -4.34
C ASN A 9 32.10 4.60 -4.26
N THR A 10 30.89 5.08 -4.00
CA THR A 10 30.60 6.48 -3.68
C THR A 10 30.23 6.60 -2.21
N CYS A 11 30.98 7.38 -1.42
CA CYS A 11 30.73 7.58 0.00
C CYS A 11 30.68 9.07 0.34
N VAL A 12 29.51 9.57 0.77
CA VAL A 12 29.29 10.99 1.09
C VAL A 12 28.66 11.10 2.48
N GLY A 13 29.34 11.80 3.40
CA GLY A 13 28.90 11.99 4.79
C GLY A 13 29.93 11.48 5.80
N ALA A 14 29.90 12.04 7.02
CA ALA A 14 30.80 11.59 8.09
C ALA A 14 30.48 10.15 8.49
N GLY A 15 31.48 9.27 8.51
CA GLY A 15 31.31 7.84 8.80
C GLY A 15 30.72 7.01 7.65
N ALA A 16 30.40 7.63 6.50
CA ALA A 16 29.82 6.91 5.38
C ALA A 16 30.78 5.83 4.83
N GLY A 17 30.29 4.61 4.65
CA GLY A 17 31.07 3.48 4.11
C GLY A 17 32.23 3.02 4.98
N TYR A 18 32.24 3.33 6.29
CA TYR A 18 33.33 2.96 7.19
C TYR A 18 33.61 1.44 7.22
N ASN A 19 32.56 0.61 7.17
CA ASN A 19 32.65 -0.86 7.21
C ASN A 19 32.68 -1.53 5.82
N ASN A 20 32.93 -0.76 4.73
CA ASN A 20 32.83 -1.32 3.39
C ASN A 20 33.91 -2.38 3.09
N GLY A 21 35.12 -2.19 3.62
CA GLY A 21 36.25 -3.11 3.40
C GLY A 21 36.56 -3.31 1.91
N ALA A 22 36.46 -4.56 1.45
CA ALA A 22 36.66 -4.98 0.05
C ALA A 22 35.40 -4.87 -0.84
N GLY A 23 34.29 -4.31 -0.34
CA GLY A 23 33.04 -4.16 -1.09
C GLY A 23 33.20 -3.27 -2.33
N ALA A 24 32.42 -3.53 -3.38
CA ALA A 24 32.56 -2.85 -4.66
C ALA A 24 31.22 -2.45 -5.28
N ASN A 25 31.22 -1.35 -6.05
CA ASN A 25 30.02 -0.82 -6.72
C ASN A 25 28.91 -0.40 -5.74
N ASN A 26 29.27 0.15 -4.57
CA ASN A 26 28.32 0.57 -3.55
C ASN A 26 28.14 2.09 -3.51
N THR A 27 26.96 2.55 -3.08
CA THR A 27 26.66 3.97 -2.88
C THR A 27 26.16 4.23 -1.46
N PHE A 28 26.89 5.04 -0.70
CA PHE A 28 26.56 5.38 0.69
C PHE A 28 26.49 6.90 0.86
N ILE A 29 25.30 7.43 1.13
CA ILE A 29 25.06 8.88 1.23
C ILE A 29 24.32 9.18 2.53
N GLY A 30 24.98 9.88 3.47
CA GLY A 30 24.43 10.25 4.77
C GLY A 30 25.44 10.06 5.90
N HIS A 31 25.25 10.77 7.02
CA HIS A 31 26.07 10.53 8.22
C HIS A 31 25.84 9.09 8.72
N SER A 32 26.92 8.35 8.88
CA SER A 32 26.94 6.92 9.26
C SER A 32 26.12 6.02 8.33
N ALA A 33 25.91 6.41 7.07
CA ALA A 33 25.31 5.54 6.05
C ALA A 33 26.32 4.47 5.60
N GLY A 34 25.87 3.24 5.37
CA GLY A 34 26.79 2.19 4.96
C GLY A 34 26.20 0.80 4.98
N ASN A 35 27.03 -0.16 5.36
CA ASN A 35 26.71 -1.58 5.41
C ASN A 35 27.06 -2.18 6.78
N THR A 36 26.32 -3.20 7.20
CA THR A 36 26.61 -3.97 8.41
C THR A 36 27.52 -5.18 8.16
N ALA A 37 27.53 -5.71 6.93
CA ALA A 37 28.36 -6.85 6.52
C ALA A 37 29.52 -6.37 5.64
N VAL A 38 30.75 -6.81 5.91
CA VAL A 38 31.94 -6.44 5.11
C VAL A 38 31.84 -7.06 3.70
N GLY A 39 32.22 -6.31 2.66
CA GLY A 39 32.37 -6.88 1.32
C GLY A 39 31.09 -6.98 0.48
N LEU A 40 30.03 -6.23 0.81
CA LEU A 40 28.82 -6.17 -0.05
C LEU A 40 29.14 -5.60 -1.43
N THR A 41 28.34 -5.97 -2.43
CA THR A 41 28.45 -5.45 -3.79
C THR A 41 27.11 -5.00 -4.33
N ASN A 42 27.10 -3.97 -5.16
CA ASN A 42 25.87 -3.40 -5.72
C ASN A 42 24.85 -3.04 -4.62
N ALA A 43 25.34 -2.44 -3.53
CA ALA A 43 24.56 -2.10 -2.36
C ALA A 43 24.46 -0.58 -2.20
N THR A 44 23.26 -0.07 -1.95
CA THR A 44 23.03 1.37 -1.79
C THR A 44 22.39 1.68 -0.44
N ALA A 45 22.92 2.65 0.30
CA ALA A 45 22.32 3.17 1.51
C ALA A 45 22.27 4.70 1.45
N ILE A 46 21.07 5.28 1.52
CA ILE A 46 20.86 6.73 1.42
C ILE A 46 20.04 7.19 2.62
N GLY A 47 20.58 8.09 3.44
CA GLY A 47 19.95 8.67 4.63
C GLY A 47 20.83 8.62 5.88
N TYR A 48 20.46 9.38 6.90
CA TYR A 48 21.11 9.33 8.22
C TYR A 48 21.00 7.92 8.82
N GLN A 49 22.14 7.31 9.16
CA GLN A 49 22.23 5.93 9.66
C GLN A 49 21.58 4.86 8.76
N ALA A 50 21.44 5.12 7.46
CA ALA A 50 20.94 4.11 6.53
C ALA A 50 21.94 2.94 6.42
N GLN A 51 21.47 1.71 6.63
CA GLN A 51 22.32 0.52 6.64
C GLN A 51 21.77 -0.57 5.72
N VAL A 52 22.55 -0.94 4.71
CA VAL A 52 22.25 -2.06 3.80
C VAL A 52 22.94 -3.33 4.26
N THR A 53 22.24 -4.45 4.23
CA THR A 53 22.69 -5.71 4.85
C THR A 53 22.98 -6.82 3.84
N ALA A 54 22.71 -6.59 2.55
CA ALA A 54 22.90 -7.57 1.48
C ALA A 54 23.35 -6.90 0.17
N SER A 55 24.01 -7.67 -0.70
CA SER A 55 24.34 -7.27 -2.06
C SER A 55 23.07 -7.14 -2.93
N ASN A 56 23.11 -6.34 -3.98
CA ASN A 56 21.97 -6.07 -4.88
C ASN A 56 20.73 -5.50 -4.17
N SER A 57 20.95 -4.72 -3.12
CA SER A 57 19.89 -4.17 -2.28
C SER A 57 20.09 -2.67 -2.07
N MET A 58 18.98 -1.98 -1.83
CA MET A 58 18.96 -0.56 -1.48
C MET A 58 18.22 -0.35 -0.16
N ALA A 59 18.79 0.45 0.74
CA ALA A 59 18.16 0.97 1.94
C ALA A 59 17.98 2.50 1.79
N LEU A 60 16.74 2.97 1.97
CA LEU A 60 16.37 4.38 1.92
C LEU A 60 15.92 4.82 3.32
N GLY A 61 16.84 5.47 4.04
CA GLY A 61 16.68 5.87 5.44
C GLY A 61 17.32 4.90 6.45
N GLY A 62 17.39 5.34 7.71
CA GLY A 62 17.77 4.51 8.84
C GLY A 62 16.65 3.52 9.23
N ALA A 63 16.88 2.75 10.29
CA ALA A 63 15.90 1.85 10.89
C ALA A 63 15.66 2.20 12.37
N GLY A 64 14.61 1.64 12.98
CA GLY A 64 14.27 1.89 14.38
C GLY A 64 13.95 3.36 14.63
N ALA A 65 14.62 3.98 15.60
CA ALA A 65 14.43 5.41 15.91
C ALA A 65 14.78 6.36 14.76
N ASN A 66 15.54 5.88 13.76
CA ASN A 66 15.96 6.66 12.59
C ASN A 66 15.21 6.25 11.31
N ALA A 67 14.12 5.49 11.44
CA ALA A 67 13.25 5.16 10.31
C ALA A 67 12.73 6.44 9.64
N VAL A 68 12.64 6.41 8.31
CA VAL A 68 12.12 7.52 7.53
C VAL A 68 10.95 7.05 6.68
N ASN A 69 10.06 7.99 6.35
CA ASN A 69 9.02 7.78 5.37
C ASN A 69 9.49 8.32 4.00
N VAL A 70 9.25 7.56 2.94
CA VAL A 70 9.58 7.94 1.55
C VAL A 70 8.34 8.47 0.86
N GLY A 71 8.38 9.72 0.43
CA GLY A 71 7.30 10.38 -0.29
C GLY A 71 7.62 10.58 -1.77
N ILE A 72 6.72 10.17 -2.66
CA ILE A 72 6.74 10.52 -4.09
C ILE A 72 5.53 11.42 -4.36
N GLY A 73 5.77 12.68 -4.72
CA GLY A 73 4.71 13.68 -4.90
C GLY A 73 4.09 14.19 -3.58
N THR A 74 4.74 13.94 -2.44
CA THR A 74 4.42 14.48 -1.12
C THR A 74 5.69 14.78 -0.36
N SER A 75 5.75 15.89 0.37
CA SER A 75 6.89 16.27 1.22
C SER A 75 6.72 15.86 2.68
N ALA A 76 5.54 15.37 3.06
CA ALA A 76 5.21 14.95 4.42
C ALA A 76 4.45 13.61 4.37
N PRO A 77 5.10 12.53 3.93
CA PRO A 77 4.46 11.21 3.80
C PRO A 77 3.95 10.68 5.15
N GLN A 78 2.72 10.16 5.16
CA GLN A 78 1.99 9.65 6.32
C GLN A 78 2.10 8.13 6.49
N ALA A 79 2.78 7.45 5.57
CA ALA A 79 3.12 6.04 5.62
C ALA A 79 4.62 5.87 5.27
N GLU A 80 5.19 4.71 5.59
CA GLU A 80 6.60 4.40 5.28
C GLU A 80 6.93 4.59 3.79
N LEU A 81 5.99 4.25 2.91
CA LEU A 81 6.01 4.63 1.50
C LEU A 81 4.67 5.26 1.12
N GLU A 82 4.70 6.51 0.68
CA GLU A 82 3.54 7.20 0.14
C GLU A 82 3.81 7.65 -1.29
N VAL A 83 3.02 7.11 -2.23
CA VAL A 83 3.02 7.54 -3.63
C VAL A 83 1.73 8.33 -3.87
N ASN A 84 1.85 9.65 -3.97
CA ASN A 84 0.73 10.53 -4.31
C ASN A 84 0.49 10.54 -5.84
N GLY A 85 0.31 9.36 -6.41
CA GLY A 85 0.19 9.09 -7.84
C GLY A 85 -0.27 7.66 -8.10
N PHE A 86 -0.11 7.18 -9.33
CA PHE A 86 -0.37 5.79 -9.70
C PHE A 86 0.92 4.96 -9.61
N THR A 87 0.80 3.70 -9.21
CA THR A 87 1.92 2.76 -9.09
C THR A 87 1.83 1.71 -10.20
N MET A 88 2.98 1.36 -10.79
CA MET A 88 3.13 0.30 -11.80
C MET A 88 4.14 -0.74 -11.29
N LEU A 89 3.69 -1.98 -11.08
CA LEU A 89 4.48 -3.04 -10.44
C LEU A 89 4.88 -4.12 -11.45
N GLY A 90 5.66 -3.72 -12.46
CA GLY A 90 6.11 -4.58 -13.56
C GLY A 90 5.94 -3.87 -14.91
N SER A 91 6.68 -4.31 -15.93
CA SER A 91 6.66 -3.70 -17.27
C SER A 91 5.30 -3.75 -17.95
N ASP A 92 4.52 -4.78 -17.66
CA ASP A 92 3.18 -5.00 -18.24
C ASP A 92 2.05 -4.75 -17.24
N ALA A 93 2.37 -4.24 -16.05
CA ALA A 93 1.38 -3.94 -15.02
C ALA A 93 0.63 -2.64 -15.36
N PRO A 94 -0.68 -2.56 -15.08
CA PRO A 94 -1.39 -1.29 -15.18
C PRO A 94 -0.85 -0.30 -14.15
N ARG A 95 -0.96 0.99 -14.47
CA ARG A 95 -0.70 2.08 -13.52
C ARG A 95 -1.93 2.23 -12.63
N ILE A 96 -1.86 1.74 -11.40
CA ILE A 96 -3.03 1.63 -10.52
C ILE A 96 -2.95 2.52 -9.29
N LYS A 97 -4.12 2.92 -8.80
CA LYS A 97 -4.33 3.52 -7.49
C LYS A 97 -5.53 2.84 -6.82
N MET A 98 -5.57 2.89 -5.50
CA MET A 98 -6.69 2.39 -4.72
C MET A 98 -7.47 3.54 -4.08
N LYS A 99 -8.78 3.39 -3.99
CA LYS A 99 -9.67 4.31 -3.28
C LYS A 99 -10.54 3.53 -2.29
N LYS A 100 -10.47 3.91 -1.03
CA LYS A 100 -11.37 3.42 0.00
C LYS A 100 -12.63 4.29 0.01
N LEU A 101 -13.80 3.67 0.00
CA LEU A 101 -15.09 4.32 0.22
C LEU A 101 -15.80 3.66 1.39
N THR A 102 -16.73 4.39 1.98
CA THR A 102 -17.57 3.92 3.09
C THR A 102 -19.02 4.25 2.81
N GLY A 103 -19.93 3.47 3.37
CA GLY A 103 -21.36 3.73 3.30
C GLY A 103 -22.10 2.93 4.36
N THR A 104 -23.42 2.89 4.25
CA THR A 104 -24.29 2.07 5.09
C THR A 104 -25.28 1.37 4.17
N THR A 105 -25.52 0.07 4.39
CA THR A 105 -26.56 -0.68 3.66
C THR A 105 -27.94 -0.11 3.97
N ALA A 106 -28.92 -0.43 3.12
CA ALA A 106 -30.26 0.08 3.29
C ALA A 106 -30.89 -0.42 4.61
N ALA A 107 -31.80 0.36 5.18
CA ALA A 107 -32.52 -0.01 6.38
C ALA A 107 -33.60 -1.07 6.12
N ALA A 108 -34.03 -1.21 4.87
CA ALA A 108 -35.05 -2.17 4.46
C ALA A 108 -34.43 -3.38 3.76
N ASP A 109 -35.02 -4.54 4.01
CA ASP A 109 -34.84 -5.73 3.20
C ASP A 109 -35.38 -5.47 1.78
N GLY A 110 -34.67 -5.91 0.75
CA GLY A 110 -34.94 -5.52 -0.64
C GLY A 110 -34.58 -4.06 -0.98
N GLY A 111 -34.00 -3.31 -0.04
CA GLY A 111 -33.53 -1.93 -0.26
C GLY A 111 -32.13 -1.85 -0.87
N PHE A 112 -31.75 -0.66 -1.35
CA PHE A 112 -30.40 -0.38 -1.84
C PHE A 112 -29.80 0.89 -1.26
N SER A 113 -28.47 0.94 -1.23
CA SER A 113 -27.67 2.12 -0.94
C SER A 113 -26.68 2.38 -2.07
N SER A 114 -26.54 3.63 -2.49
CA SER A 114 -25.59 4.02 -3.53
C SER A 114 -24.42 4.81 -2.94
N VAL A 115 -23.20 4.36 -3.22
CA VAL A 115 -21.95 5.02 -2.82
C VAL A 115 -21.29 5.61 -4.06
N PRO A 116 -21.22 6.95 -4.19
CA PRO A 116 -20.54 7.58 -5.32
C PRO A 116 -19.04 7.25 -5.32
N HIS A 117 -18.51 6.74 -6.44
CA HIS A 117 -17.09 6.43 -6.55
C HIS A 117 -16.26 7.60 -7.08
N GLY A 118 -16.85 8.48 -7.91
CA GLY A 118 -16.18 9.67 -8.46
C GLY A 118 -14.99 9.32 -9.36
N LEU A 119 -15.11 8.25 -10.14
CA LEU A 119 -14.11 7.77 -11.10
C LEU A 119 -14.81 7.56 -12.45
N ALA A 120 -14.06 7.53 -13.55
CA ALA A 120 -14.63 7.06 -14.81
C ALA A 120 -14.81 5.54 -14.76
N MET A 121 -15.98 5.01 -15.15
CA MET A 121 -16.24 3.57 -15.05
C MET A 121 -15.22 2.74 -15.83
N ALA A 122 -14.81 3.20 -17.01
CA ALA A 122 -13.81 2.50 -17.83
C ALA A 122 -12.46 2.29 -17.14
N LYS A 123 -12.15 3.07 -16.09
CA LYS A 123 -10.88 2.97 -15.34
C LYS A 123 -10.97 2.05 -14.13
N ILE A 124 -12.16 1.59 -13.74
CA ILE A 124 -12.31 0.71 -12.58
C ILE A 124 -11.95 -0.71 -13.00
N LEU A 125 -10.89 -1.26 -12.40
CA LEU A 125 -10.41 -2.61 -12.67
C LEU A 125 -11.03 -3.64 -11.72
N ALA A 126 -11.19 -3.28 -10.45
CA ALA A 126 -11.74 -4.18 -9.44
C ALA A 126 -12.43 -3.41 -8.31
N VAL A 127 -13.46 -4.02 -7.74
CA VAL A 127 -14.16 -3.53 -6.55
C VAL A 127 -14.38 -4.68 -5.57
N SER A 128 -14.06 -4.43 -4.31
CA SER A 128 -14.41 -5.30 -3.19
C SER A 128 -15.34 -4.53 -2.25
N VAL A 129 -16.50 -5.13 -1.95
CA VAL A 129 -17.49 -4.60 -1.02
C VAL A 129 -17.58 -5.57 0.16
N LEU A 130 -17.53 -5.04 1.37
CA LEU A 130 -17.71 -5.78 2.61
C LEU A 130 -18.73 -5.07 3.50
N VAL A 131 -19.63 -5.84 4.12
CA VAL A 131 -20.63 -5.34 5.07
C VAL A 131 -20.29 -5.85 6.46
N GLU A 132 -20.35 -4.98 7.46
CA GLU A 132 -20.01 -5.32 8.83
C GLU A 132 -21.13 -6.09 9.53
N ALA A 133 -20.83 -7.29 10.03
CA ALA A 133 -21.73 -8.11 10.83
C ALA A 133 -21.68 -7.79 12.33
N SER A 134 -20.46 -7.65 12.85
CA SER A 134 -20.19 -7.24 14.23
C SER A 134 -19.17 -6.12 14.23
N ALA A 135 -19.42 -5.09 15.04
CA ALA A 135 -18.63 -3.87 15.08
C ALA A 135 -17.13 -4.20 15.23
N GLY A 136 -16.34 -3.77 14.25
CA GLY A 136 -14.90 -3.90 14.17
C GLY A 136 -14.35 -5.29 13.81
N ASN A 137 -15.17 -6.35 13.78
CA ASN A 137 -14.65 -7.71 13.85
C ASN A 137 -15.01 -8.61 12.65
N ASN A 138 -16.28 -8.66 12.24
CA ASN A 138 -16.73 -9.61 11.21
C ASN A 138 -17.22 -8.88 9.98
N TRP A 139 -16.60 -9.16 8.83
CA TRP A 139 -16.89 -8.50 7.54
C TRP A 139 -17.38 -9.53 6.54
N ILE A 140 -18.64 -9.39 6.13
CA ILE A 140 -19.33 -10.33 5.26
C ILE A 140 -19.11 -9.90 3.80
N PRO A 141 -18.57 -10.78 2.94
CA PRO A 141 -18.48 -10.52 1.50
C PRO A 141 -19.82 -10.74 0.80
N PRO A 142 -19.97 -10.24 -0.44
CA PRO A 142 -21.08 -10.64 -1.30
C PRO A 142 -21.04 -12.17 -1.51
N ASN A 143 -22.21 -12.77 -1.79
CA ASN A 143 -22.39 -14.23 -1.95
C ASN A 143 -22.12 -15.08 -0.69
N PHE A 144 -22.08 -14.49 0.50
CA PHE A 144 -22.02 -15.25 1.74
C PHE A 144 -23.23 -16.18 1.89
N SER A 145 -22.99 -17.49 2.03
CA SER A 145 -24.02 -18.54 1.96
C SER A 145 -24.08 -19.46 3.18
N TRP A 146 -23.22 -19.27 4.19
CA TRP A 146 -23.18 -20.17 5.35
C TRP A 146 -24.42 -20.04 6.24
N VAL A 147 -24.96 -18.83 6.36
CA VAL A 147 -26.11 -18.53 7.21
C VAL A 147 -27.02 -17.56 6.47
N ALA A 148 -28.31 -17.89 6.38
CA ALA A 148 -29.31 -17.00 5.81
C ALA A 148 -29.46 -15.70 6.62
N GLY A 149 -29.91 -14.62 5.98
CA GLY A 149 -30.06 -13.30 6.63
C GLY A 149 -28.86 -12.37 6.41
N TRP A 150 -27.77 -12.85 5.81
CA TRP A 150 -26.54 -12.07 5.58
C TRP A 150 -26.27 -11.80 4.10
N GLN A 151 -27.25 -12.06 3.25
CA GLN A 151 -27.08 -12.04 1.80
C GLN A 151 -27.29 -10.63 1.26
N TYR A 152 -26.34 -10.18 0.45
CA TYR A 152 -26.45 -8.95 -0.32
C TYR A 152 -25.68 -9.12 -1.62
N THR A 153 -25.92 -8.22 -2.56
CA THR A 153 -25.14 -8.09 -3.80
C THR A 153 -24.78 -6.64 -4.04
N TYR A 154 -24.01 -6.38 -5.08
CA TYR A 154 -23.70 -5.03 -5.52
C TYR A 154 -23.59 -4.95 -7.03
N THR A 155 -23.78 -3.74 -7.56
CA THR A 155 -23.60 -3.42 -8.97
C THR A 155 -22.77 -2.14 -9.09
N LEU A 156 -22.19 -1.93 -10.27
CA LEU A 156 -21.47 -0.71 -10.61
C LEU A 156 -22.11 -0.06 -11.83
N ASN A 157 -22.13 1.26 -11.85
CA ASN A 157 -22.47 2.06 -13.02
C ASN A 157 -21.50 3.24 -13.15
N ASN A 158 -21.82 4.21 -14.02
CA ASN A 158 -20.91 5.34 -14.29
C ASN A 158 -20.70 6.32 -13.12
N ALA A 159 -21.49 6.23 -12.05
CA ALA A 159 -21.43 7.15 -10.93
C ALA A 159 -21.30 6.45 -9.57
N ASN A 160 -21.89 5.27 -9.41
CA ASN A 160 -22.14 4.66 -8.12
C ASN A 160 -21.77 3.18 -8.08
N ILE A 161 -21.34 2.77 -6.89
CA ILE A 161 -21.36 1.38 -6.45
C ILE A 161 -22.63 1.23 -5.61
N THR A 162 -23.59 0.44 -6.10
CA THR A 162 -24.89 0.27 -5.46
C THR A 162 -24.93 -1.09 -4.76
N VAL A 163 -25.11 -1.08 -3.44
CA VAL A 163 -25.26 -2.28 -2.61
C VAL A 163 -26.74 -2.56 -2.42
N TYR A 164 -27.16 -3.79 -2.72
CA TYR A 164 -28.54 -4.24 -2.68
C TYR A 164 -28.72 -5.35 -1.64
N ASN A 165 -29.62 -5.13 -0.69
CA ASN A 165 -30.04 -6.13 0.28
C ASN A 165 -30.97 -7.12 -0.44
N LEU A 166 -30.56 -8.39 -0.55
CA LEU A 166 -31.36 -9.41 -1.22
C LEU A 166 -32.69 -9.68 -0.47
N PRO A 167 -33.85 -9.61 -1.16
CA PRO A 167 -35.15 -9.78 -0.53
C PRO A 167 -35.32 -11.10 0.24
N GLY A 168 -35.87 -11.03 1.44
CA GLY A 168 -36.17 -12.16 2.33
C GLY A 168 -34.96 -12.74 3.06
N VAL A 169 -33.74 -12.28 2.77
CA VAL A 169 -32.49 -12.91 3.23
C VAL A 169 -31.44 -11.90 3.71
N SER A 170 -31.84 -10.68 4.08
CA SER A 170 -30.90 -9.59 4.44
C SER A 170 -30.98 -9.06 5.87
N ALA A 171 -31.72 -9.70 6.77
CA ALA A 171 -31.98 -9.18 8.12
C ALA A 171 -30.72 -8.76 8.91
N GLY A 172 -29.61 -9.50 8.76
CA GLY A 172 -28.33 -9.23 9.42
C GLY A 172 -27.54 -8.08 8.80
N VAL A 173 -27.78 -7.75 7.53
CA VAL A 173 -27.08 -6.67 6.81
C VAL A 173 -27.86 -5.36 6.77
N LEU A 174 -29.01 -5.23 7.43
CA LEU A 174 -29.78 -3.96 7.43
C LEU A 174 -29.08 -2.87 8.25
N SER A 175 -28.97 -1.65 7.70
CA SER A 175 -28.35 -0.49 8.35
C SER A 175 -26.92 -0.75 8.88
N LYS A 176 -26.15 -1.57 8.17
CA LYS A 176 -24.79 -1.96 8.54
C LYS A 176 -23.74 -1.15 7.79
N PRO A 177 -22.60 -0.81 8.43
CA PRO A 177 -21.50 -0.17 7.75
C PRO A 177 -20.96 -0.99 6.57
N ILE A 178 -20.60 -0.27 5.51
CA ILE A 178 -19.98 -0.80 4.30
C ILE A 178 -18.55 -0.27 4.22
N LYS A 179 -17.61 -1.15 3.87
CA LYS A 179 -16.28 -0.77 3.39
C LYS A 179 -16.11 -1.21 1.96
N ILE A 180 -15.66 -0.31 1.10
CA ILE A 180 -15.42 -0.58 -0.31
C ILE A 180 -13.97 -0.25 -0.62
N LEU A 181 -13.29 -1.16 -1.32
CA LEU A 181 -11.98 -0.90 -1.91
C LEU A 181 -12.12 -0.95 -3.42
N VAL A 182 -11.76 0.15 -4.09
CA VAL A 182 -11.75 0.26 -5.54
C VAL A 182 -10.31 0.31 -6.01
N THR A 183 -9.93 -0.59 -6.91
CA THR A 183 -8.66 -0.52 -7.66
C THR A 183 -8.98 0.01 -9.05
N TYR A 184 -8.31 1.09 -9.45
CA TYR A 184 -8.54 1.76 -10.72
C TYR A 184 -7.23 2.16 -11.37
N GLU A 185 -7.23 2.24 -12.70
CA GLU A 185 -6.11 2.69 -13.50
C GLU A 185 -6.16 4.20 -13.81
N GLU A 186 -5.04 4.71 -14.34
CA GLU A 186 -4.83 6.14 -14.60
C GLU A 186 -5.90 6.81 -15.44
#